data_AF-A0A1I6UV47-F1
#
_entry.id   AF-A0A1I6UV47-F1
#
_cell.length_a   1.000
_cell.length_b   1.000
_cell.length_c   1.000
_cell.angle_alpha   90.00
_cell.angle_beta   90.00
_cell.angle_gamma   90.00
#
_symmetry.space_group_name_H-M   'P 1'
#
loop_
_entity.id
_entity.type
_entity.pdbx_description
1 polymer ?
#
loop_
_entity_poly.entity_id
_entity_poly.type
_entity_poly.pdbx_seq_one_letter_code
_entity_poly.pdbx_strand_id
1 'polypeptide(L)'
;MKSDLVKMDAHAITSEEYDEIPELTDSMLERVDFYSGDRFVRRGPPDMAPGMTDGPDTIRLLPDVAAHFRAQGPGWQARVNALLLEAVERERGETPR
;
A
#
# COMPACT_ATOMS: atom_id res chain seq x y z
N MET A 1 10.47 -21.07 33.18
CA MET A 1 11.85 -20.58 32.96
C MET A 1 11.82 -19.07 32.99
N LYS A 2 12.69 -18.41 33.78
CA LYS A 2 12.90 -16.95 33.69
C LYS A 2 14.15 -16.74 32.83
N SER A 3 13.98 -16.18 31.64
CA SER A 3 15.10 -15.84 30.77
C SER A 3 15.85 -14.63 31.34
N ASP A 4 17.18 -14.72 31.40
CA ASP A 4 18.04 -13.66 31.91
C ASP A 4 18.35 -12.65 30.81
N LEU A 5 17.44 -11.70 30.61
CA LEU A 5 17.50 -10.70 29.55
C LEU A 5 18.66 -9.70 29.75
N VAL A 6 19.12 -9.51 30.99
CA VAL A 6 20.26 -8.62 31.30
C VAL A 6 21.54 -9.16 30.67
N LYS A 7 21.74 -10.49 30.71
CA LYS A 7 22.89 -11.13 30.09
C LYS A 7 22.85 -11.08 28.55
N MET A 8 21.66 -11.19 27.95
CA MET A 8 21.51 -11.12 26.49
C MET A 8 21.74 -9.71 25.96
N ASP A 9 21.28 -8.68 26.66
CA ASP A 9 21.45 -7.27 26.26
C ASP A 9 22.92 -6.81 26.33
N ALA A 10 23.70 -7.42 27.23
CA ALA A 10 25.14 -7.17 27.34
C ALA A 10 25.99 -7.83 26.24
N HIS A 11 25.42 -8.69 25.40
CA HIS A 11 26.15 -9.37 24.32
C HIS A 11 26.42 -8.40 23.17
N ALA A 12 27.70 -8.22 22.83
CA ALA A 12 28.12 -7.42 21.69
C ALA A 12 28.28 -8.33 20.46
N ILE A 13 27.43 -8.12 19.45
CA ILE A 13 27.42 -8.92 18.22
C ILE A 13 28.75 -8.75 17.48
N THR A 14 29.43 -9.87 17.22
CA THR A 14 30.70 -9.93 16.48
C THR A 14 30.47 -10.33 15.02
N SER A 15 31.43 -10.03 14.13
CA SER A 15 31.31 -10.34 12.70
C SER A 15 31.25 -11.85 12.42
N GLU A 16 31.96 -12.66 13.20
CA GLU A 16 32.02 -14.13 13.07
C GLU A 16 30.65 -14.80 13.30
N GLU A 17 29.77 -14.17 14.10
CA GLU A 17 28.40 -14.66 14.34
C GLU A 17 27.51 -14.55 13.09
N TYR A 18 27.83 -13.67 12.15
CA TYR A 18 27.09 -13.55 10.89
C TYR A 18 27.45 -14.67 9.91
N ASP A 19 28.63 -15.29 10.03
CA ASP A 19 29.07 -16.38 9.14
C ASP A 19 28.21 -17.65 9.32
N GLU A 20 27.57 -17.81 10.49
CA GLU A 20 26.64 -18.92 10.78
C GLU A 20 25.21 -18.66 10.26
N ILE A 21 24.89 -17.42 9.86
CA ILE A 21 23.55 -17.05 9.39
C ILE A 21 23.40 -17.47 7.92
N PRO A 22 22.33 -18.19 7.54
CA PRO A 22 22.13 -18.57 6.15
C PRO A 22 21.93 -17.34 5.26
N GLU A 23 22.54 -17.40 4.06
CA GLU A 23 22.36 -16.38 3.04
C GLU A 23 20.90 -16.26 2.61
N LEU A 24 20.48 -15.02 2.35
CA LEU A 24 19.11 -14.74 1.91
C LEU A 24 18.95 -15.15 0.45
N THR A 25 18.16 -16.19 0.20
CA THR A 25 17.92 -16.69 -1.16
C THR A 25 16.74 -16.01 -1.85
N ASP A 26 16.74 -15.96 -3.17
CA ASP A 26 15.62 -15.43 -3.97
C ASP A 26 14.29 -16.14 -3.67
N SER A 27 14.31 -17.46 -3.47
CA SER A 27 13.11 -18.23 -3.11
C SER A 27 12.55 -17.89 -1.72
N MET A 28 13.41 -17.41 -0.81
CA MET A 28 12.93 -16.81 0.45
C MET A 28 12.27 -15.48 0.17
N LEU A 29 12.92 -14.61 -0.61
CA LEU A 29 12.39 -13.30 -0.99
C LEU A 29 11.06 -13.39 -1.73
N GLU A 30 10.84 -14.39 -2.57
CA GLU A 30 9.59 -14.60 -3.32
C GLU A 30 8.36 -14.80 -2.41
N ARG A 31 8.55 -15.39 -1.22
CA ARG A 31 7.47 -15.72 -0.27
C ARG A 31 7.33 -14.71 0.86
N VAL A 32 8.19 -13.70 0.92
CA VAL A 32 8.18 -12.70 2.00
C VAL A 32 7.03 -11.71 1.82
N ASP A 33 6.31 -11.52 2.91
CA ASP A 33 5.38 -10.42 3.13
C ASP A 33 6.15 -9.13 3.42
N PHE A 34 5.97 -8.10 2.59
CA PHE A 34 6.68 -6.82 2.77
C PHE A 34 5.89 -5.89 3.70
N TYR A 35 6.57 -5.25 4.63
CA TYR A 35 5.98 -4.24 5.52
C TYR A 35 6.74 -2.93 5.42
N SER A 36 6.02 -1.81 5.50
CA SER A 36 6.58 -0.46 5.64
C SER A 36 6.03 0.15 6.94
N GLY A 37 6.87 0.19 7.98
CA GLY A 37 6.40 0.38 9.35
C GLY A 37 5.45 -0.76 9.76
N ASP A 38 4.29 -0.42 10.31
CA ASP A 38 3.26 -1.40 10.69
C ASP A 38 2.32 -1.79 9.54
N ARG A 39 2.57 -1.30 8.31
CA ARG A 39 1.68 -1.50 7.17
C ARG A 39 2.18 -2.60 6.24
N PHE A 40 1.36 -3.63 6.02
CA PHE A 40 1.59 -4.65 5.00
C PHE A 40 1.47 -4.06 3.59
N VAL A 41 2.43 -4.39 2.72
CA VAL A 41 2.48 -4.00 1.31
C VAL A 41 2.48 -5.26 0.46
N ARG A 42 1.39 -5.46 -0.27
CA ARG A 42 1.23 -6.62 -1.16
C ARG A 42 2.04 -6.43 -2.45
N ARG A 43 2.67 -7.51 -2.94
CA ARG A 43 3.45 -7.51 -4.18
C ARG A 43 2.52 -7.81 -5.38
N GLY A 44 2.39 -6.88 -6.32
CA GLY A 44 1.53 -7.00 -7.51
C GLY A 44 0.99 -5.65 -7.99
N PRO A 45 0.30 -5.57 -9.15
CA PRO A 45 -0.51 -4.41 -9.48
C PRO A 45 -1.41 -4.07 -8.28
N PRO A 46 -1.66 -2.80 -7.97
CA PRO A 46 -2.44 -2.46 -6.79
C PRO A 46 -3.81 -3.13 -6.92
N ASP A 47 -4.02 -4.21 -6.18
CA ASP A 47 -5.34 -4.47 -5.63
C ASP A 47 -5.68 -3.20 -4.87
N MET A 48 -6.64 -2.45 -5.41
CA MET A 48 -7.35 -1.32 -4.83
C MET A 48 -6.90 -1.05 -3.38
N ALA A 49 -6.17 0.05 -3.19
CA ALA A 49 -5.45 0.36 -1.96
C ALA A 49 -6.22 -0.06 -0.70
N PRO A 50 -5.58 -0.74 0.28
CA PRO A 50 -6.26 -1.19 1.50
C PRO A 50 -6.87 0.02 2.23
N GLY A 51 -8.20 0.04 2.27
CA GLY A 51 -9.02 1.21 2.66
C GLY A 51 -10.11 1.57 1.64
N MET A 52 -9.98 1.09 0.39
CA MET A 52 -11.05 1.12 -0.60
C MET A 52 -12.03 -0.02 -0.33
N THR A 53 -12.69 0.03 0.84
CA THR A 53 -13.96 -0.67 0.99
C THR A 53 -14.92 0.08 0.06
N ASP A 54 -15.10 -0.40 -1.17
CA ASP A 54 -16.07 0.11 -2.13
C ASP A 54 -17.50 -0.15 -1.61
N GLY A 55 -17.87 0.52 -0.52
CA GLY A 55 -19.28 0.77 -0.24
C GLY A 55 -19.79 1.72 -1.34
N PRO A 56 -21.00 1.50 -1.90
CA PRO A 56 -21.55 2.41 -2.89
C PRO A 56 -21.91 3.74 -2.23
N ASP A 57 -20.96 4.66 -2.17
CA ASP A 57 -21.26 6.06 -1.86
C ASP A 57 -21.95 6.69 -3.06
N THR A 58 -23.20 7.13 -2.86
CA THR A 58 -24.01 7.73 -3.92
C THR A 58 -23.69 9.21 -4.03
N ILE A 59 -22.87 9.59 -5.01
CA ILE A 59 -22.63 10.99 -5.38
C ILE A 59 -23.56 11.43 -6.52
N ARG A 60 -23.98 12.70 -6.50
CA ARG A 60 -24.76 13.30 -7.59
C ARG A 60 -23.82 13.97 -8.58
N LEU A 61 -23.86 13.52 -9.83
CA LEU A 61 -23.21 14.17 -10.95
C LEU A 61 -24.21 15.04 -11.71
N LEU A 62 -23.71 16.12 -12.34
CA LEU A 62 -24.51 16.88 -13.29
C LEU A 62 -24.96 15.99 -14.47
N PRO A 63 -26.16 16.21 -15.04
CA PRO A 63 -26.70 15.36 -16.11
C PRO A 63 -25.75 15.21 -17.31
N ASP A 64 -25.14 16.32 -17.75
CA ASP A 64 -24.26 16.33 -18.92
C ASP A 64 -22.96 15.56 -18.67
N VAL A 65 -22.42 15.66 -17.45
CA VAL A 65 -21.22 14.91 -17.03
C VAL A 65 -21.54 13.42 -16.99
N ALA A 66 -22.66 13.03 -16.36
CA ALA A 66 -23.07 11.64 -16.29
C ALA A 66 -23.32 11.05 -17.69
N ALA A 67 -23.96 11.80 -18.58
CA ALA A 67 -24.21 11.40 -19.97
C ALA A 67 -22.89 11.20 -20.74
N HIS A 68 -21.96 12.15 -20.62
CA HIS A 68 -20.65 12.09 -21.27
C HIS A 68 -19.88 10.82 -20.90
N PHE A 69 -19.78 10.51 -19.60
CA PHE A 69 -19.03 9.32 -19.17
C PHE A 69 -19.76 8.01 -19.50
N ARG A 70 -21.09 7.95 -19.32
CA ARG A 70 -21.87 6.76 -19.68
C ARG A 70 -21.75 6.41 -21.16
N ALA A 71 -21.67 7.40 -22.04
CA ALA A 71 -21.49 7.20 -23.48
C ALA A 71 -20.16 6.52 -23.84
N GLN A 72 -19.16 6.56 -22.96
CA GLN A 72 -17.86 5.89 -23.18
C GLN A 72 -17.90 4.37 -22.93
N GLY A 73 -19.05 3.83 -22.51
CA GLY A 73 -19.25 2.38 -22.36
C GLY A 73 -18.74 1.81 -21.03
N PRO A 74 -18.49 0.48 -20.96
CA PRO A 74 -18.06 -0.19 -19.74
C PRO A 74 -16.85 0.47 -19.07
N GLY A 75 -16.85 0.49 -17.74
CA GLY A 75 -15.79 1.12 -16.95
C GLY A 75 -15.87 2.65 -16.82
N TRP A 76 -16.98 3.27 -17.24
CA TRP A 76 -17.14 4.73 -17.11
C TRP A 76 -17.04 5.25 -15.67
N GLN A 77 -17.49 4.47 -14.68
CA GLN A 77 -17.36 4.82 -13.26
C GLN A 77 -15.89 4.88 -12.82
N ALA A 78 -15.08 3.89 -13.24
CA ALA A 78 -13.65 3.88 -12.97
C ALA A 78 -12.95 5.10 -13.61
N ARG A 79 -13.35 5.49 -14.83
CA ARG A 79 -12.82 6.68 -15.50
C ARG A 79 -13.19 7.98 -14.76
N VAL A 80 -14.42 8.11 -14.26
CA VAL A 80 -14.83 9.24 -13.42
C VAL A 80 -14.01 9.27 -12.13
N ASN A 81 -13.87 8.14 -11.44
CA ASN A 81 -13.11 8.07 -10.19
C ASN A 81 -11.64 8.46 -10.39
N ALA A 82 -11.00 8.00 -11.48
CA ALA A 82 -9.62 8.38 -11.80
C ALA A 82 -9.46 9.90 -11.99
N LEU A 83 -10.40 10.54 -12.69
CA LEU A 83 -10.38 11.99 -12.90
C LEU A 83 -10.61 12.77 -11.61
N LEU A 84 -11.53 12.30 -10.76
CA LEU A 84 -11.76 12.91 -9.44
C LEU A 84 -10.53 12.78 -8.54
N LEU A 85 -9.82 11.65 -8.60
CA LEU A 85 -8.59 11.43 -7.84
C LEU A 85 -7.50 12.41 -8.26
N GLU A 86 -7.27 12.59 -9.56
CA GLU A 86 -6.28 13.55 -10.09
C GLU A 86 -6.60 14.99 -9.62
N ALA A 87 -7.89 15.37 -9.63
CA ALA A 87 -8.32 16.68 -9.15
C ALA A 87 -8.01 16.88 -7.66
N VAL A 88 -8.24 15.86 -6.83
CA VAL A 88 -7.92 15.88 -5.40
C VAL A 88 -6.41 15.95 -5.17
N GLU A 89 -5.60 15.23 -5.96
CA GLU A 89 -4.13 15.27 -5.85
C GLU A 89 -3.59 16.65 -6.21
N ARG A 90 -4.12 17.28 -7.27
CA ARG A 90 -3.76 18.64 -7.64
C ARG A 90 -4.07 19.64 -6.53
N GLU A 91 -5.28 19.60 -5.96
CA GLU A 91 -5.68 20.47 -4.86
C GLU A 91 -4.78 20.31 -3.62
N ARG A 92 -4.41 19.06 -3.29
CA ARG A 92 -3.47 18.74 -2.20
C ARG A 92 -2.06 19.24 -2.46
N GLY A 93 -1.62 19.25 -3.71
CA GLY A 93 -0.31 19.78 -4.12
C GLY A 93 -0.27 21.31 -4.19
N GLU A 94 -1.41 21.95 -4.46
CA GLU A 94 -1.55 23.41 -4.56
C GLU A 94 -1.77 24.09 -3.20
N THR A 95 -2.19 23.35 -2.18
CA THR A 95 -2.37 23.86 -0.82
C THR A 95 -1.08 23.66 -0.01
N PRO A 96 -0.22 24.68 0.18
CA PRO A 96 0.87 24.56 1.14
C PRO A 96 0.25 24.54 2.53
N ARG A 97 0.50 23.47 3.27
CA ARG A 97 0.11 23.33 4.67
C ARG A 97 0.97 24.22 5.57
#